data_AF-A0A1F2V3Y9-F1
#
_entry.id   AF-A0A1F2V3Y9-F1
#
_cell.length_a   1.000
_cell.length_b   1.000
_cell.length_c   1.000
_cell.angle_alpha   90.00
_cell.angle_beta   90.00
_cell.angle_gamma   90.00
#
_symmetry.space_group_name_H-M   'P 1'
#
loop_
_entity.id
_entity.type
_entity.pdbx_description
1 polymer ?
#
loop_
_entity_poly.entity_id
_entity_poly.type
_entity_poly.pdbx_seq_one_letter_code
_entity_poly.pdbx_strand_id
1 'polypeptide(L)'
;MREFKARNNIAKLYLFGSMASGKIQKWSDVDLIVVAERFRGKGLLDRAPSLYMNWNLDYPVDFLCYAPEEFDRLRKQVTIVREAVEKGIEI
;
A
#
# COMPACT_ATOMS: atom_id res chain seq x y z
N MET A 1 -10.97 -4.69 5.18
CA MET A 1 -9.97 -4.80 4.08
C MET A 1 -10.55 -5.31 2.75
N ARG A 2 -11.28 -6.44 2.70
CA ARG A 2 -11.92 -6.91 1.43
C ARG A 2 -12.77 -5.84 0.72
N GLU A 3 -13.65 -5.17 1.46
CA GLU A 3 -14.49 -4.09 0.90
C GLU A 3 -13.66 -2.89 0.39
N PHE A 4 -12.62 -2.51 1.13
CA PHE A 4 -11.70 -1.44 0.73
C PHE A 4 -10.99 -1.79 -0.59
N LYS A 5 -10.53 -3.03 -0.77
CA LYS A 5 -9.92 -3.51 -2.02
C LYS A 5 -10.90 -3.44 -3.19
N ALA A 6 -12.12 -3.95 -3.00
CA ALA A 6 -13.15 -3.97 -4.04
C ALA A 6 -13.56 -2.55 -4.48
N ARG A 7 -13.89 -1.66 -3.53
CA ARG A 7 -14.32 -0.28 -3.80
C ARG A 7 -13.26 0.53 -4.54
N ASN A 8 -11.99 0.26 -4.27
CA ASN A 8 -10.86 0.96 -4.88
C ASN A 8 -10.27 0.22 -6.08
N ASN A 9 -10.85 -0.91 -6.51
CA ASN A 9 -10.32 -1.74 -7.60
C ASN A 9 -8.82 -2.08 -7.43
N ILE A 10 -8.44 -2.50 -6.22
CA ILE A 10 -7.05 -2.80 -5.83
C ILE A 10 -6.72 -4.24 -6.21
N ALA A 11 -5.66 -4.41 -7.01
CA ALA A 11 -5.16 -5.73 -7.43
C ALA A 11 -4.33 -6.38 -6.32
N LYS A 12 -3.40 -5.64 -5.70
CA LYS A 12 -2.60 -6.13 -4.57
C LYS A 12 -2.55 -5.08 -3.46
N LEU A 13 -2.56 -5.54 -2.22
CA LEU A 13 -2.46 -4.70 -1.04
C LEU A 13 -1.49 -5.36 -0.07
N TYR A 14 -0.42 -4.66 0.29
CA TYR A 14 0.56 -5.15 1.26
C TYR A 14 0.59 -4.23 2.47
N LEU A 15 0.47 -4.80 3.66
CA LEU A 15 0.87 -4.17 4.90
C LEU A 15 2.35 -4.44 5.12
N PHE A 16 3.13 -3.39 5.33
CA PHE A 16 4.57 -3.50 5.59
C PHE A 16 4.95 -2.64 6.79
N GLY A 17 6.26 -2.49 7.03
CA GLY A 17 6.77 -1.67 8.12
C GLY A 17 6.56 -2.28 9.51
N SER A 18 6.49 -1.41 10.52
CA SER A 18 6.51 -1.81 11.93
C SER A 18 5.33 -2.70 12.31
N MET A 19 4.15 -2.45 11.73
CA MET A 19 2.94 -3.24 11.96
C MET A 19 3.02 -4.66 11.40
N ALA A 20 3.68 -4.87 10.26
CA ALA A 20 3.88 -6.21 9.71
C ALA A 20 4.81 -7.07 10.60
N SER A 21 5.72 -6.45 11.34
CA SER A 21 6.69 -7.14 12.21
C SER A 21 6.19 -7.45 13.64
N GLY A 22 4.94 -7.10 13.98
CA GLY A 22 4.36 -7.30 15.31
C GLY A 22 4.88 -6.35 16.40
N LYS A 23 5.78 -5.41 16.06
CA LYS A 23 6.26 -4.34 16.94
C LYS A 23 5.30 -3.15 16.91
N ILE A 24 4.04 -3.38 17.25
CA ILE A 24 2.99 -2.35 17.20
C ILE A 24 3.12 -1.45 18.44
N GLN A 25 3.27 -0.15 18.25
CA GLN A 25 3.03 0.85 19.29
C GLN A 25 1.66 1.50 19.06
N LYS A 26 1.09 2.09 20.11
CA LYS A 26 -0.26 2.68 20.10
C LYS A 26 -0.47 3.79 19.05
N TRP A 27 0.63 4.31 18.48
CA TRP A 27 0.69 5.40 17.51
C TRP A 27 1.39 4.99 16.20
N SER A 28 1.57 3.69 15.95
CA SER A 28 2.22 3.24 14.72
C SER A 28 1.35 3.55 13.51
N ASP A 29 1.95 4.24 12.53
CA ASP A 29 1.33 4.48 11.21
C ASP A 29 1.15 3.14 10.47
N VAL A 30 0.09 3.07 9.67
CA VAL A 30 -0.24 1.92 8.83
C VAL A 30 0.41 2.12 7.47
N ASP A 31 1.48 1.38 7.19
CA ASP A 31 2.18 1.45 5.92
C ASP A 31 1.56 0.49 4.89
N LEU A 32 0.94 1.03 3.84
CA LEU A 32 0.27 0.25 2.80
C LEU A 32 0.87 0.48 1.42
N ILE A 33 1.27 -0.61 0.77
CA ILE A 33 1.50 -0.62 -0.67
C ILE A 33 0.21 -1.02 -1.37
N VAL A 34 -0.26 -0.16 -2.26
CA VAL A 34 -1.48 -0.35 -3.05
C VAL A 34 -1.12 -0.49 -4.52
N VAL A 35 -1.45 -1.63 -5.11
CA VAL A 35 -1.21 -1.89 -6.53
C VAL A 35 -2.54 -1.90 -7.27
N ALA A 36 -2.69 -1.01 -8.25
CA ALA A 36 -3.90 -0.92 -9.05
C ALA A 36 -3.63 -0.33 -10.44
N GLU A 37 -4.35 -0.86 -11.44
CA GLU A 37 -4.33 -0.39 -12.84
C GLU A 37 -4.58 1.12 -12.96
N ARG A 38 -5.45 1.66 -12.10
CA ARG A 38 -5.84 3.08 -12.10
C ARG A 38 -4.73 4.07 -11.79
N PHE A 39 -3.55 3.59 -11.37
CA PHE A 39 -2.38 4.43 -11.09
C PHE A 39 -1.47 4.59 -12.31
N ARG A 40 -1.67 3.81 -13.38
CA ARG A 40 -0.86 3.92 -14.61
C ARG A 40 -0.98 5.32 -15.20
N GLY A 41 0.17 5.93 -15.51
CA GLY A 41 0.24 7.26 -16.11
C GLY A 41 -0.10 8.42 -15.17
N LYS A 42 -0.42 8.18 -13.90
CA LYS A 42 -0.70 9.24 -12.91
C LYS A 42 0.57 9.70 -12.21
N GLY A 43 0.65 11.00 -11.90
CA GLY A 43 1.65 11.55 -11.00
C GLY A 43 1.49 11.01 -9.58
N LEU A 44 2.56 11.00 -8.79
CA LEU A 44 2.56 10.42 -7.43
C LEU A 44 1.48 11.05 -6.53
N LEU A 45 1.33 12.38 -6.60
CA LEU A 45 0.38 13.14 -5.77
C LEU A 45 -1.09 12.85 -6.12
N ASP A 46 -1.38 12.36 -7.32
CA ASP A 46 -2.76 12.11 -7.79
C ASP A 46 -3.29 10.73 -7.38
N ARG A 47 -2.42 9.85 -6.88
CA ARG A 47 -2.76 8.43 -6.64
C ARG A 47 -3.44 8.22 -5.29
N ALA A 48 -2.91 8.83 -4.24
CA ALA A 48 -3.32 8.60 -2.85
C ALA A 48 -4.59 9.35 -2.39
N PRO A 49 -4.95 10.56 -2.87
CA PRO A 49 -6.07 11.33 -2.31
C PRO A 49 -7.39 10.56 -2.22
N SER A 50 -7.73 9.81 -3.27
CA SER A 50 -8.94 8.96 -3.30
C SER A 50 -8.94 7.83 -2.25
N LEU A 51 -7.77 7.33 -1.86
CA LEU A 51 -7.65 6.28 -0.84
C LEU A 51 -7.89 6.84 0.55
N TYR A 52 -7.33 8.02 0.84
CA TYR A 52 -7.54 8.71 2.11
C TYR A 52 -9.02 9.02 2.37
N MET A 53 -9.75 9.47 1.35
CA MET A 53 -11.20 9.71 1.46
C MET A 53 -12.01 8.44 1.76
N ASN A 54 -11.47 7.26 1.46
CA ASN A 54 -12.10 5.96 1.68
C ASN A 54 -11.51 5.21 2.90
N TRP A 55 -10.58 5.82 3.62
CA TRP A 55 -9.94 5.23 4.79
C TRP A 55 -10.74 5.55 6.05
N ASN A 56 -11.38 4.53 6.62
CA ASN A 56 -12.31 4.68 7.74
C ASN A 56 -11.74 4.15 9.08
N LEU A 57 -10.43 3.94 9.17
CA LEU A 57 -9.79 3.50 10.41
C LEU A 57 -9.17 4.71 11.11
N ASP A 58 -9.29 4.77 12.44
CA ASP A 58 -8.69 5.83 13.28
C ASP A 58 -7.15 5.68 13.43
N TYR A 59 -6.49 5.14 12.41
CA TYR A 59 -5.04 5.04 12.35
C TYR A 59 -4.51 5.92 11.22
N PRO A 60 -3.41 6.67 11.46
CA PRO A 60 -2.66 7.29 10.39
C PRO A 60 -2.19 6.23 9.39
N VAL A 61 -2.21 6.55 8.10
CA VAL A 61 -1.89 5.62 7.02
C VAL A 61 -0.99 6.30 5.99
N ASP A 62 0.04 5.59 5.53
CA ASP A 62 0.84 6.00 4.38
C ASP A 62 0.54 5.06 3.20
N PHE A 63 0.16 5.65 2.06
CA PHE A 63 -0.21 4.90 0.87
C PHE A 63 0.86 5.03 -0.21
N LEU A 64 1.65 3.97 -0.39
CA LEU A 64 2.55 3.85 -1.53
C LEU A 64 1.83 3.21 -2.72
N CYS A 65 1.47 4.02 -3.71
CA CYS A 65 0.61 3.62 -4.82
C CYS A 65 1.40 3.32 -6.10
N TYR A 66 1.25 2.11 -6.65
CA TYR A 66 1.97 1.68 -7.85
C TYR A 66 1.07 1.07 -8.91
N ALA A 67 1.33 1.37 -10.18
CA ALA A 67 0.82 0.56 -11.27
C ALA A 67 1.47 -0.84 -11.24
N PRO A 68 0.82 -1.89 -11.76
CA PRO A 68 1.36 -3.25 -11.71
C PRO A 68 2.76 -3.39 -12.31
N GLU A 69 3.06 -2.69 -13.41
CA GLU A 69 4.38 -2.73 -14.04
C GLU A 69 5.46 -2.08 -13.16
N GLU A 70 5.12 -0.98 -12.48
CA GLU A 70 6.03 -0.30 -11.56
C GLU A 70 6.32 -1.21 -10.36
N PHE A 71 5.29 -1.83 -9.79
CA PHE A 71 5.42 -2.77 -8.68
C PHE A 71 6.30 -3.97 -9.05
N ASP A 72 6.04 -4.60 -10.20
CA ASP A 72 6.78 -5.79 -10.64
C ASP A 72 8.25 -5.48 -10.98
N ARG A 73 8.54 -4.24 -11.38
CA ARG A 73 9.91 -3.75 -11.51
C ARG A 73 10.57 -3.52 -10.14
N LEU A 74 9.90 -2.81 -9.24
CA LEU A 74 10.46 -2.39 -7.95
C LEU A 74 10.70 -3.58 -7.00
N ARG A 75 9.83 -4.60 -7.01
CA ARG A 75 10.01 -5.83 -6.19
C ARG A 75 11.28 -6.62 -6.54
N LYS A 76 11.90 -6.36 -7.69
CA LYS A 76 13.16 -7.00 -8.15
C LYS A 76 14.40 -6.14 -7.85
N GLN A 77 14.23 -4.96 -7.25
CA GLN A 77 15.28 -4.01 -6.94
C GLN A 77 15.42 -3.85 -5.41
N VAL A 78 16.50 -3.21 -4.93
CA VAL A 78 16.65 -2.87 -3.51
C VAL A 78 15.74 -1.67 -3.20
N THR A 79 14.47 -1.96 -2.87
CA THR A 79 13.42 -0.95 -2.65
C THR A 79 12.50 -1.37 -1.51
N ILE A 80 11.71 -0.42 -1.00
CA ILE A 80 10.66 -0.71 0.00
C ILE A 80 9.63 -1.72 -0.52
N VAL A 81 9.38 -1.75 -1.83
CA VAL A 81 8.46 -2.72 -2.45
C VAL A 81 9.01 -4.14 -2.32
N ARG A 82 10.31 -4.33 -2.51
CA ARG A 82 10.94 -5.64 -2.29
C ARG A 82 10.83 -6.07 -0.83
N GLU A 83 11.12 -5.17 0.10
CA GLU A 83 11.01 -5.47 1.54
C GLU A 83 9.56 -5.84 1.92
N ALA A 84 8.57 -5.11 1.42
CA ALA A 84 7.16 -5.41 1.66
C ALA A 84 6.73 -6.77 1.10
N VAL A 85 7.27 -7.18 -0.04
CA VAL A 85 7.01 -8.52 -0.60
C VAL A 85 7.71 -9.63 0.20
N GLU A 86 8.93 -9.37 0.71
CA GLU A 86 9.72 -10.38 1.45
C GLU A 86 9.28 -10.53 2.91
N LYS A 87 8.88 -9.44 3.57
CA LYS A 87 8.61 -9.39 5.03
C LYS A 87 7.22 -8.89 5.39
N GLY A 88 6.51 -8.27 4.46
CA GLY A 88 5.17 -7.76 4.68
C GLY A 88 4.10 -8.85 4.62
N ILE A 89 2.86 -8.41 4.80
CA ILE A 89 1.66 -9.27 4.75
C ILE A 89 0.82 -8.82 3.57
N GLU A 90 0.53 -9.74 2.65
CA GLU A 90 -0.45 -9.50 1.59
C GLU A 90 -1.87 -9.70 2.14
N ILE A 91 -2.72 -8.67 2.02
CA ILE A 91 -4.09 -8.62 2.61
C ILE A 91 -5.13 -8.48 1.50
#